data_AF-A0AAU6ALX6-F1
#
_entry.id   AF-A0AAU6ALX6-F1
#
_cell.length_a   1.000
_cell.length_b   1.000
_cell.length_c   1.000
_cell.angle_alpha   90.00
_cell.angle_beta   90.00
_cell.angle_gamma   90.00
#
_symmetry.space_group_name_H-M   'P 1'
#
loop_
_entity.id
_entity.type
_entity.pdbx_description
1 polymer ?
#
loop_
_entity_poly.entity_id
_entity_poly.type
_entity_poly.pdbx_seq_one_letter_code
_entity_poly.pdbx_strand_id
1 'polypeptide(L)'
;MRYHGAFAYVTGELADGTTLPLFRLRYNGSASSWGFAIYRASHEDYENSILPSGYPFGTPQEALDCACGLYLNDTTAWQPPTN
;
A
#
# COMPACT_ATOMS: atom_id res chain seq x y z
N MET A 1 2.95 9.46 -6.88
CA MET A 1 1.62 9.11 -6.34
C MET A 1 0.54 9.90 -7.07
N ARG A 2 -0.51 9.22 -7.55
CA ARG A 2 -1.62 9.81 -8.31
C ARG A 2 -2.93 9.64 -7.56
N TYR A 3 -3.81 10.64 -7.60
CA TYR A 3 -5.12 10.60 -6.96
C TYR A 3 -6.22 10.65 -8.01
N HIS A 4 -7.22 9.77 -7.90
CA HIS A 4 -8.38 9.75 -8.77
C HIS A 4 -9.65 9.46 -7.98
N GLY A 5 -10.47 10.49 -7.74
CA GLY A 5 -11.65 10.38 -6.90
C GLY A 5 -11.27 9.84 -5.51
N ALA A 6 -11.99 8.86 -4.97
CA ALA A 6 -11.65 8.27 -3.68
C ALA A 6 -10.39 7.36 -3.67
N PHE A 7 -9.65 7.24 -4.78
CA PHE A 7 -8.53 6.30 -4.88
C PHE A 7 -7.19 7.01 -4.97
N ALA A 8 -6.21 6.56 -4.19
CA ALA A 8 -4.81 6.93 -4.33
C ALA A 8 -4.03 5.74 -4.90
N TYR A 9 -3.28 5.96 -5.97
CA TYR A 9 -2.47 4.95 -6.63
C TYR A 9 -1.00 5.20 -6.34
N VAL A 10 -0.34 4.16 -5.85
CA VAL A 10 1.09 4.15 -5.57
C VAL A 10 1.79 3.25 -6.56
N THR A 11 2.82 3.81 -7.18
CA THR A 11 3.62 3.18 -8.22
C THR A 11 5.09 3.35 -7.85
N GLY A 12 5.90 2.32 -8.09
CA GLY A 12 7.34 2.37 -8.03
C GLY A 12 7.90 2.78 -9.39
N GLU A 13 8.97 3.57 -9.39
CA GLU A 13 9.67 3.96 -10.61
C GLU A 13 11.04 3.27 -10.60
N LEU A 14 11.32 2.49 -11.65
CA LEU A 14 12.61 1.83 -11.82
C LEU A 14 13.62 2.79 -12.44
N ALA A 15 14.91 2.49 -12.30
CA ALA A 15 16.00 3.28 -12.89
C ALA A 15 15.90 3.43 -14.43
N ASP A 16 15.18 2.52 -15.09
CA ASP A 16 14.89 2.54 -16.54
C ASP A 16 13.69 3.44 -16.91
N GLY A 17 13.06 4.12 -15.94
CA GLY A 17 11.86 4.94 -16.14
C GLY A 17 10.55 4.15 -16.21
N THR A 18 10.63 2.82 -16.10
CA THR A 18 9.44 1.96 -16.04
C THR A 18 8.69 2.19 -14.72
N THR A 19 7.42 2.55 -14.82
CA THR A 19 6.54 2.74 -13.66
C THR A 19 5.74 1.46 -13.41
N LEU A 20 5.94 0.83 -12.25
CA LEU A 20 5.20 -0.37 -11.83
C LEU A 20 4.15 0.00 -10.76
N PRO A 21 2.88 -0.36 -10.94
CA PRO A 21 1.90 -0.25 -9.88
C PRO A 21 2.24 -1.17 -8.70
N LEU A 22 2.22 -0.61 -7.49
CA LEU A 22 2.53 -1.32 -6.25
C LEU A 22 1.25 -1.59 -5.45
N PHE A 23 0.55 -0.54 -5.04
CA PHE A 23 -0.69 -0.68 -4.28
C PHE A 23 -1.61 0.50 -4.51
N ARG A 24 -2.88 0.33 -4.17
CA ARG A 24 -3.88 1.39 -4.16
C ARG A 24 -4.50 1.52 -2.78
N LEU A 25 -4.82 2.75 -2.41
CA LEU A 25 -5.59 3.10 -1.24
C LEU A 25 -6.96 3.61 -1.69
N ARG A 26 -8.03 3.20 -1.01
CA ARG A 26 -9.38 3.68 -1.23
C ARG A 26 -9.87 4.43 0.00
N TYR A 27 -10.11 5.72 -0.13
CA TYR A 27 -10.76 6.52 0.87
C TYR A 27 -12.20 6.04 1.09
N ASN A 28 -12.53 5.64 2.33
CA ASN A 28 -13.84 5.09 2.67
C ASN A 28 -14.72 6.05 3.50
N GLY A 29 -14.45 7.36 3.45
CA GLY A 29 -15.23 8.38 4.15
C GLY A 29 -14.67 8.82 5.51
N SER A 30 -13.61 8.17 6.00
CA SER A 30 -12.91 8.56 7.23
C SER A 30 -11.41 8.66 6.98
N ALA A 31 -10.76 9.70 7.56
CA ALA A 31 -9.32 9.89 7.44
C ALA A 31 -8.49 8.72 8.02
N SER A 32 -9.08 7.94 8.92
CA SER A 32 -8.50 6.75 9.54
C SER A 32 -8.89 5.43 8.88
N SER A 33 -9.71 5.44 7.82
CA SER A 33 -10.21 4.23 7.17
C SER A 33 -9.99 4.28 5.67
N TRP A 34 -8.83 3.79 5.27
CA TRP A 34 -8.43 3.62 3.88
C TRP A 34 -8.39 2.13 3.58
N GLY A 35 -9.12 1.71 2.55
CA GLY A 35 -9.06 0.35 2.03
C GLY A 35 -7.74 0.12 1.31
N PHE A 36 -7.09 -1.00 1.58
CA PHE A 36 -5.78 -1.35 1.00
C PHE A 36 -5.92 -2.45 -0.03
N ALA A 37 -5.26 -2.29 -1.19
CA ALA A 37 -5.21 -3.31 -2.22
C ALA A 37 -3.84 -3.35 -2.89
N ILE A 38 -3.27 -4.55 -2.98
CA ILE A 38 -1.94 -4.81 -3.55
C ILE A 38 -2.10 -5.09 -5.04
N TYR A 39 -1.21 -4.56 -5.86
CA TYR A 39 -1.15 -4.88 -7.27
C TYR A 39 -0.48 -6.23 -7.49
N ARG A 40 -1.18 -7.14 -8.16
CA ARG A 40 -0.65 -8.46 -8.53
C ARG A 40 -0.18 -8.43 -9.98
N ALA A 41 1.14 -8.35 -10.18
CA ALA A 41 1.73 -8.33 -11.51
C ALA A 41 1.33 -9.55 -12.38
N SER A 42 1.12 -10.72 -11.77
CA SER A 42 0.71 -11.93 -12.50
C SER A 42 -0.73 -11.91 -13.03
N HIS A 43 -1.60 -11.08 -12.45
CA HIS A 43 -3.03 -11.00 -12.82
C HIS A 43 -3.43 -9.62 -13.33
N GLU A 44 -2.47 -8.67 -13.39
CA GLU A 44 -2.68 -7.29 -13.81
C GLU A 44 -3.84 -6.57 -13.09
N ASP A 45 -4.12 -6.97 -11.83
CA ASP A 45 -5.25 -6.48 -11.04
C ASP A 45 -4.86 -6.14 -9.59
N TYR A 46 -5.69 -5.33 -8.95
CA TYR A 46 -5.54 -4.93 -7.55
C TYR A 46 -6.39 -5.80 -6.63
N GLU A 47 -5.74 -6.66 -5.85
CA GLU A 47 -6.39 -7.50 -4.85
C GLU A 47 -6.45 -6.79 -3.49
N ASN A 48 -7.64 -6.74 -2.90
CA ASN A 48 -7.81 -6.22 -1.54
C ASN A 48 -7.00 -7.07 -0.55
N SER A 49 -6.19 -6.39 0.25
CA SER A 49 -5.33 -7.06 1.23
C SER A 49 -5.68 -6.63 2.65
N ILE A 50 -5.44 -7.52 3.59
CA ILE A 50 -5.72 -7.33 5.01
C ILE A 50 -4.49 -6.71 5.66
N LEU A 51 -4.70 -5.59 6.37
CA LEU A 51 -3.65 -4.97 7.16
C LEU A 51 -3.33 -5.83 8.39
N PRO A 52 -2.16 -5.68 9.03
CA PRO A 52 -1.78 -6.49 10.20
C PRO A 52 -2.71 -6.33 11.40
N SER A 53 -3.48 -5.24 11.46
CA SER A 53 -4.59 -5.08 12.39
C SER A 53 -5.73 -6.10 12.19
N GLY A 54 -5.70 -6.91 11.12
CA GLY A 54 -6.71 -7.90 10.77
C GLY A 54 -7.90 -7.34 9.97
N TYR A 55 -7.89 -6.04 9.65
CA TYR A 55 -8.95 -5.37 8.90
C TYR A 55 -8.53 -5.06 7.46
N PRO A 56 -9.46 -5.07 6.49
CA PRO A 56 -9.20 -4.66 5.11
C PRO A 56 -9.08 -3.13 4.94
N PHE A 57 -9.20 -2.38 6.03
CA PHE A 57 -9.11 -0.93 6.07
C PHE A 57 -8.35 -0.50 7.32
N GLY A 58 -7.61 0.61 7.20
CA GLY A 58 -6.87 1.17 8.32
C GLY A 58 -6.31 2.54 7.99
N THR A 59 -5.32 2.97 8.76
CA THR A 59 -4.68 4.26 8.54
C THR A 59 -3.81 4.20 7.27
N PRO A 60 -3.62 5.34 6.56
CA PRO A 60 -2.76 5.36 5.39
C PRO A 60 -1.30 5.04 5.75
N GLN A 61 -0.87 5.34 6.99
CA GLN A 61 0.44 4.97 7.51
C GLN A 61 0.59 3.45 7.63
N GLU A 62 -0.40 2.76 8.19
CA GLU A 62 -0.36 1.30 8.34
C GLU A 62 -0.37 0.58 6.98
N ALA A 63 -1.12 1.11 6.02
CA ALA A 63 -1.12 0.60 4.66
C ALA A 63 0.22 0.81 3.95
N LEU A 64 0.89 1.95 4.18
CA LEU A 64 2.23 2.21 3.67
C LEU A 64 3.26 1.27 4.31
N ASP A 65 3.18 1.06 5.63
CA ASP A 65 4.07 0.16 6.36
C ASP A 65 3.96 -1.29 5.86
N CYS A 66 2.73 -1.75 5.64
CA CYS A 66 2.45 -3.06 5.05
C CYS A 66 2.97 -3.21 3.63
N ALA A 67 2.81 -2.18 2.79
CA ALA A 67 3.39 -2.19 1.46
C ALA A 67 4.93 -2.18 1.51
N CYS A 68 5.54 -1.39 2.41
CA CYS A 68 7.00 -1.37 2.62
C CYS A 68 7.50 -2.76 3.00
N GLY A 69 6.91 -3.38 4.02
CA GLY A 69 7.32 -4.72 4.47
C GLY A 69 7.21 -5.78 3.38
N LEU A 70 6.20 -5.68 2.51
CA LEU A 70 5.99 -6.61 1.40
C LEU A 70 6.97 -6.38 0.23
N TYR A 71 7.17 -5.13 -0.19
CA TYR A 71 7.91 -4.82 -1.41
C TYR A 71 9.40 -4.59 -1.20
N LEU A 72 9.82 -4.04 -0.05
CA LEU A 72 11.24 -3.79 0.23
C LEU A 72 11.94 -5.02 0.84
N ASN A 73 11.19 -6.10 1.13
CA ASN A 73 11.65 -7.20 1.99
C ASN A 73 12.29 -6.68 3.29
N ASP A 74 11.86 -5.49 3.71
CA ASP A 74 12.39 -4.79 4.86
C ASP A 74 11.49 -5.10 6.04
N THR A 75 11.87 -6.15 6.77
CA THR A 75 11.21 -6.56 8.01
C THR A 75 11.38 -5.52 9.14
N THR A 76 12.12 -4.43 8.92
CA THR A 76 12.35 -3.37 9.91
C THR A 76 11.25 -2.31 9.91
N ALA A 77 10.41 -2.24 8.86
CA ALA A 77 9.20 -1.40 8.84
C ALA A 77 8.29 -1.67 10.07
N TRP A 78 8.19 -2.93 10.49
CA TRP A 78 7.41 -3.36 11.66
C TRP A 78 8.16 -3.27 13.00
N GLN A 79 9.41 -2.80 13.02
CA GLN A 79 10.19 -2.70 14.26
C GLN A 79 9.96 -1.35 14.95
N PRO A 80 9.66 -1.31 16.27
CA PRO A 80 9.71 -0.07 17.02
C PRO A 80 11.13 0.50 16.98
N PRO A 81 11.32 1.83 17.05
CA PRO A 81 12.64 2.44 16.95
C PRO A 81 13.54 1.87 18.05
N THR A 82 14.56 1.11 17.65
CA THR A 82 15.57 0.61 18.57
C THR A 82 16.45 1.79 18.98
N ASN A 83 16.36 2.19 20.25
CA ASN A 83 17.18 3.21 20.89
C ASN A 83 18.65 2.76 20.98
#